data_AF-A0A2X1MF26-F1
#
_entry.id   AF-A0A2X1MF26-F1
#
_cell.length_a   1.000
_cell.length_b   1.000
_cell.length_c   1.000
_cell.angle_alpha   90.00
_cell.angle_beta   90.00
_cell.angle_gamma   90.00
#
_symmetry.space_group_name_H-M   'P 1'
#
loop_
_entity.id
_entity.type
_entity.pdbx_description
1 polymer ?
#
loop_
_entity_poly.entity_id
_entity_poly.type
_entity_poly.pdbx_seq_one_letter_code
_entity_poly.pdbx_strand_id
1 'polypeptide(L)'
;MSYQNYHRGVFSSQLQLLVKPIAGKENPWIKSGQSVIFNESVDHGPFPLAQLKKLNLIPSMASIQTTLVNNEVSKPLFDMAKGETPFEINSRIGYSGDSSSDISLKPLNYEQKDEKVAFSGGEFQLNADRDGKAISLSGEAQSGRIDAVNEYNQKVQLTFNNLKTDGSSTLASFGERVGNQKLSTGKNDHFSGRQRTGTAGRHGDQR
;
A
#
# COMPACT_ATOMS: atom_id res chain seq x y z
N MET A 1 -8.45 -8.62 13.27
CA MET A 1 -7.39 -9.40 12.59
C MET A 1 -7.15 -10.68 13.38
N SER A 2 -6.74 -11.76 12.72
CA SER A 2 -6.37 -13.03 13.37
C SER A 2 -5.07 -13.57 12.78
N TYR A 3 -4.50 -14.64 13.33
CA TYR A 3 -3.33 -15.30 12.77
C TYR A 3 -3.51 -16.82 12.67
N GLN A 4 -2.72 -17.47 11.82
CA GLN A 4 -2.68 -18.93 11.64
C GLN A 4 -1.27 -19.40 11.28
N ASN A 5 -1.09 -20.72 11.18
CA ASN A 5 0.17 -21.35 10.72
C ASN A 5 1.41 -20.83 11.47
N TYR A 6 1.26 -20.63 12.78
CA TYR A 6 2.34 -20.16 13.63
C TYR A 6 3.37 -21.27 13.84
N HIS A 7 4.62 -21.00 13.47
CA HIS A 7 5.76 -21.86 13.72
C HIS A 7 6.86 -21.06 14.41
N ARG A 8 7.34 -21.55 15.56
CA ARG A 8 8.37 -20.90 16.36
C ARG A 8 9.68 -21.67 16.26
N GLY A 9 10.73 -20.98 15.82
CA GLY A 9 12.12 -21.39 15.97
C GLY A 9 12.77 -20.80 17.24
N VAL A 10 14.07 -21.01 17.39
CA VAL A 10 14.84 -20.48 18.54
C VAL A 10 14.96 -18.95 18.46
N PHE A 11 15.35 -18.44 17.29
CA PHE A 11 15.54 -17.00 17.03
C PHE A 11 14.64 -16.46 15.93
N SER A 12 13.67 -17.25 15.48
CA SER A 12 12.75 -16.83 14.43
C SER A 12 11.34 -17.34 14.68
N SER A 13 10.38 -16.76 13.99
CA SER A 13 9.00 -17.22 13.97
C SER A 13 8.39 -16.95 12.60
N GLN A 14 7.51 -17.83 12.16
CA GLN A 14 6.73 -17.66 10.94
C GLN A 14 5.25 -17.71 11.31
N LEU A 15 4.45 -16.85 10.70
CA LEU A 15 3.02 -16.86 10.87
C LEU A 15 2.31 -16.28 9.66
N GLN A 16 1.03 -16.54 9.56
CA GLN A 16 0.15 -15.87 8.61
C GLN A 16 -0.81 -14.95 9.34
N LEU A 17 -0.86 -13.68 8.95
CA LEU A 17 -1.87 -12.73 9.40
C LEU A 17 -3.06 -12.75 8.45
N LEU A 18 -4.27 -12.77 9.01
CA LEU A 18 -5.52 -12.72 8.27
C LEU A 18 -6.26 -11.43 8.57
N VAL A 19 -6.55 -10.69 7.51
CA VAL A 19 -7.40 -9.51 7.54
C VAL A 19 -8.75 -9.88 6.92
N LYS A 20 -9.79 -9.80 7.77
CA LYS A 20 -11.18 -10.12 7.44
C LYS A 20 -12.03 -8.85 7.50
N PRO A 21 -13.15 -8.80 6.77
CA PRO A 21 -14.16 -7.76 6.95
C PRO A 21 -14.66 -7.71 8.39
N ILE A 22 -15.10 -6.52 8.81
CA ILE A 22 -15.77 -6.35 10.11
C ILE A 22 -17.16 -6.98 10.02
N ALA A 23 -17.51 -7.85 10.96
CA ALA A 23 -18.81 -8.52 10.97
C ALA A 23 -19.97 -7.51 10.94
N GLY A 24 -20.99 -7.78 10.11
CA GLY A 24 -22.14 -6.91 9.94
C GLY A 24 -21.89 -5.65 9.10
N LYS A 25 -20.68 -5.46 8.56
CA LYS A 25 -20.37 -4.40 7.60
C LYS A 25 -19.97 -5.00 6.27
N GLU A 26 -20.67 -4.64 5.20
CA GLU A 26 -20.27 -5.02 3.85
C GLU A 26 -18.94 -4.36 3.50
N ASN A 27 -18.05 -5.13 2.84
CA ASN A 27 -16.80 -4.62 2.30
C ASN A 27 -16.82 -4.86 0.77
N PRO A 28 -16.60 -3.82 -0.05
CA PRO A 28 -16.70 -3.94 -1.51
C PRO A 28 -15.59 -4.80 -2.12
N TRP A 29 -14.48 -5.03 -1.40
CA TRP A 29 -13.30 -5.74 -1.91
C TRP A 29 -13.13 -7.15 -1.34
N ILE A 30 -13.59 -7.38 -0.11
CA ILE A 30 -13.40 -8.66 0.60
C ILE A 30 -14.79 -9.16 1.03
N LYS A 31 -15.27 -10.25 0.42
CA LYS A 31 -16.58 -10.82 0.76
C LYS A 31 -16.55 -11.51 2.12
N SER A 32 -17.73 -11.70 2.72
CA SER A 32 -17.85 -12.49 3.96
C SER A 32 -17.26 -13.89 3.77
N GLY A 33 -16.50 -14.37 4.75
CA GLY A 33 -15.77 -15.64 4.68
C GLY A 33 -14.40 -15.57 3.99
N GLN A 34 -14.12 -14.52 3.21
CA GLN A 34 -12.81 -14.33 2.58
C GLN A 34 -11.84 -13.59 3.50
N SER A 35 -10.54 -13.65 3.17
CA SER A 35 -9.49 -12.97 3.93
C SER A 35 -8.36 -12.54 3.00
N VAL A 36 -7.76 -11.39 3.27
CA VAL A 36 -6.42 -11.08 2.77
C VAL A 36 -5.43 -11.70 3.75
N ILE A 37 -4.44 -12.42 3.22
CA ILE A 37 -3.49 -13.17 4.03
C ILE A 37 -2.08 -12.64 3.77
N PHE A 38 -1.33 -12.39 4.83
CA PHE A 38 0.06 -11.98 4.79
C PHE A 38 0.94 -13.04 5.43
N ASN A 39 2.04 -13.40 4.77
CA ASN A 39 3.11 -14.19 5.37
C ASN A 39 4.04 -13.26 6.14
N GLU A 40 4.30 -13.58 7.40
CA GLU A 40 5.24 -12.88 8.27
C GLU A 40 6.41 -13.80 8.60
N SER A 41 7.63 -13.37 8.31
CA SER A 41 8.86 -13.99 8.82
C SER A 41 9.52 -13.04 9.81
N VAL A 42 9.57 -13.46 11.07
CA VAL A 42 10.09 -12.67 12.18
C VAL A 42 11.43 -13.25 12.61
N ASP A 43 12.49 -12.45 12.64
CA ASP A 43 13.76 -12.76 13.29
C ASP A 43 13.89 -11.93 14.56
N HIS A 44 14.27 -12.57 15.66
CA HIS A 44 14.35 -11.97 16.98
C HIS A 44 15.75 -11.44 17.29
N GLY A 45 15.81 -10.47 18.21
CA GLY A 45 17.03 -9.82 18.68
C GLY A 45 17.95 -10.71 19.52
N PRO A 46 19.13 -10.18 19.91
CA PRO A 46 19.52 -8.77 19.82
C PRO A 46 19.98 -8.30 18.43
N PHE A 47 20.29 -9.24 17.54
CA PHE A 47 20.69 -8.98 16.16
C PHE A 47 19.89 -9.90 15.23
N PRO A 48 18.76 -9.44 14.67
CA PRO A 48 17.94 -10.24 13.78
C PRO A 48 18.75 -10.72 12.58
N LEU A 49 18.72 -12.03 12.32
CA LEU A 49 19.60 -12.67 11.33
C LEU A 49 19.37 -12.13 9.90
N ALA A 50 18.12 -11.82 9.52
CA ALA A 50 17.82 -11.20 8.24
C ALA A 50 18.48 -9.83 8.06
N GLN A 51 18.65 -9.05 9.13
CA GLN A 51 19.33 -7.75 9.08
C GLN A 51 20.85 -7.92 8.96
N LEU A 52 21.43 -8.90 9.68
CA LEU A 52 22.86 -9.22 9.58
C LEU A 52 23.28 -9.63 8.15
N LYS A 53 22.43 -10.40 7.46
CA LYS A 53 22.65 -10.78 6.05
C LYS A 53 22.67 -9.58 5.10
N LYS A 54 21.99 -8.49 5.47
CA LYS A 54 21.97 -7.21 4.74
C LYS A 54 23.06 -6.25 5.24
N LEU A 55 24.03 -6.73 6.04
CA LEU A 55 25.09 -5.94 6.69
C LEU A 55 24.55 -4.82 7.60
N ASN A 56 23.31 -4.95 8.07
CA ASN A 56 22.74 -4.04 9.05
C ASN A 56 23.00 -4.57 10.46
N LEU A 57 23.91 -3.89 11.17
CA LEU A 57 24.37 -4.27 12.51
C LEU A 57 23.64 -3.52 13.64
N ILE A 58 22.53 -2.83 13.33
CA ILE A 58 21.77 -2.09 14.35
C ILE A 58 21.05 -3.07 15.28
N PRO A 59 21.35 -3.06 16.60
CA PRO A 59 20.63 -3.90 17.56
C PRO A 59 19.14 -3.61 17.53
N SER A 60 18.33 -4.66 17.52
CA SER A 60 16.86 -4.54 17.47
C SER A 60 16.20 -5.73 18.14
N MET A 61 14.97 -5.52 18.61
CA MET A 61 14.15 -6.55 19.23
C MET A 61 13.68 -7.57 18.20
N ALA A 62 13.31 -7.10 17.00
CA ALA A 62 12.89 -7.96 15.91
C ALA A 62 13.08 -7.29 14.55
N SER A 63 13.22 -8.12 13.51
CA SER A 63 12.94 -7.75 12.13
C SER A 63 11.82 -8.63 11.57
N ILE A 64 10.95 -8.03 10.76
CA ILE A 64 9.77 -8.70 10.21
C ILE A 64 9.79 -8.49 8.71
N GLN A 65 9.71 -9.57 7.95
CA GLN A 65 9.43 -9.54 6.52
C GLN A 65 7.97 -9.92 6.28
N THR A 66 7.21 -9.01 5.70
CA THR A 66 5.81 -9.21 5.33
C THR A 66 5.69 -9.33 3.81
N THR A 67 4.98 -10.37 3.36
CA THR A 67 4.63 -10.57 1.94
C THR A 67 3.15 -10.95 1.81
N LEU A 68 2.55 -10.62 0.66
CA LEU A 68 1.17 -11.00 0.38
C LEU A 68 1.12 -12.49 0.02
N VAL A 69 0.11 -13.21 0.49
CA VAL A 69 -0.16 -14.59 0.04
C VAL A 69 -1.07 -14.55 -1.17
N ASN A 70 -0.74 -15.31 -2.22
CA ASN A 70 -1.59 -15.49 -3.39
C ASN A 70 -2.78 -16.41 -3.03
N ASN A 71 -3.96 -15.81 -2.88
CA ASN A 71 -5.22 -16.50 -2.62
C ASN A 71 -6.33 -15.90 -3.49
N GLU A 72 -7.56 -16.39 -3.35
CA GLU A 72 -8.69 -15.93 -4.16
C GLU A 72 -8.89 -14.41 -4.18
N VAL A 73 -8.61 -13.72 -3.07
CA VAL A 73 -8.81 -12.27 -2.93
C VAL A 73 -7.65 -11.49 -3.54
N SER A 74 -6.41 -11.95 -3.36
CA SER A 74 -5.20 -11.27 -3.84
C SER A 74 -4.79 -11.67 -5.26
N LYS A 75 -5.37 -12.75 -5.81
CA LYS A 75 -5.02 -13.29 -7.12
C LYS A 75 -4.98 -12.25 -8.24
N PRO A 76 -5.95 -11.32 -8.38
CA PRO A 76 -5.87 -10.29 -9.40
C PRO A 76 -4.58 -9.47 -9.31
N LEU A 77 -4.13 -9.13 -8.09
CA LEU A 77 -2.92 -8.36 -7.88
C LEU A 77 -1.66 -9.16 -8.23
N PHE A 78 -1.65 -10.47 -7.94
CA PHE A 78 -0.59 -11.38 -8.41
C PHE A 78 -0.57 -11.53 -9.92
N ASP A 79 -1.74 -11.60 -10.57
CA ASP A 79 -1.82 -11.68 -12.03
C ASP A 79 -1.22 -10.40 -12.67
N MET A 80 -1.47 -9.21 -12.08
CA MET A 80 -0.82 -7.95 -12.49
C MET A 80 0.69 -7.92 -12.20
N ALA A 81 1.12 -8.60 -11.14
CA ALA A 81 2.53 -8.74 -10.75
C ALA A 81 3.22 -9.95 -11.43
N LYS A 82 2.60 -10.55 -12.47
CA LYS A 82 3.12 -11.72 -13.20
C LYS A 82 3.46 -12.93 -12.31
N GLY A 83 2.68 -13.12 -11.25
CA GLY A 83 2.84 -14.21 -10.28
C GLY A 83 3.82 -13.92 -9.14
N GLU A 84 4.51 -12.78 -9.14
CA GLU A 84 5.37 -12.35 -8.04
C GLU A 84 4.59 -11.63 -6.94
N THR A 85 5.18 -11.49 -5.75
CA THR A 85 4.57 -10.68 -4.69
C THR A 85 4.50 -9.20 -5.14
N PRO A 86 3.34 -8.55 -5.04
CA PRO A 86 3.16 -7.17 -5.52
C PRO A 86 3.86 -6.14 -4.62
N PHE A 87 4.22 -6.53 -3.40
CA PHE A 87 5.05 -5.73 -2.52
C PHE A 87 5.77 -6.62 -1.48
N GLU A 88 6.76 -6.02 -0.84
CA GLU A 88 7.46 -6.58 0.32
C GLU A 88 7.65 -5.47 1.35
N ILE A 89 7.41 -5.77 2.63
CA ILE A 89 7.67 -4.84 3.73
C ILE A 89 8.71 -5.46 4.65
N ASN A 90 9.78 -4.72 4.92
CA ASN A 90 10.80 -5.09 5.88
C ASN A 90 10.74 -4.13 7.06
N SER A 91 10.15 -4.57 8.17
CA SER A 91 10.05 -3.79 9.39
C SER A 91 11.15 -4.17 10.38
N ARG A 92 11.60 -3.19 11.17
CA ARG A 92 12.52 -3.36 12.30
C ARG A 92 11.90 -2.70 13.52
N ILE A 93 11.95 -3.39 14.66
CA ILE A 93 11.49 -2.87 15.95
C ILE A 93 12.72 -2.72 16.86
N GLY A 94 13.02 -1.48 17.26
CA GLY A 94 14.10 -1.18 18.19
C GLY A 94 13.76 -1.55 19.63
N TYR A 95 14.77 -1.59 20.50
CA TYR A 95 14.56 -1.82 21.94
C TYR A 95 13.79 -0.70 22.65
N SER A 96 13.82 0.52 22.11
CA SER A 96 12.95 1.63 22.55
C SER A 96 11.47 1.33 22.28
N GLY A 97 11.18 0.45 21.32
CA GLY A 97 9.85 0.18 20.79
C GLY A 97 9.55 0.93 19.48
N ASP A 98 10.42 1.85 19.07
CA ASP A 98 10.27 2.54 17.78
C ASP A 98 10.41 1.55 16.63
N SER A 99 9.65 1.79 15.56
CA SER A 99 9.62 0.94 14.38
C SER A 99 9.96 1.72 13.11
N SER A 100 10.61 1.03 12.19
CA SER A 100 10.94 1.54 10.85
C SER A 100 10.65 0.43 9.85
N SER A 101 9.95 0.76 8.77
CA SER A 101 9.51 -0.18 7.75
C SER A 101 9.88 0.32 6.37
N ASP A 102 10.70 -0.44 5.66
CA ASP A 102 10.99 -0.23 4.24
C ASP A 102 9.96 -1.03 3.42
N ILE A 103 9.20 -0.32 2.59
CA ILE A 103 8.09 -0.83 1.79
C ILE A 103 8.48 -0.74 0.32
N SER A 104 8.67 -1.90 -0.31
CA SER A 104 8.98 -2.02 -1.73
C SER A 104 7.72 -2.45 -2.48
N LEU A 105 7.15 -1.56 -3.27
CA LEU A 105 6.06 -1.87 -4.20
C LEU A 105 6.66 -2.32 -5.54
N LYS A 106 6.26 -3.49 -6.01
CA LYS A 106 6.77 -4.05 -7.26
C LYS A 106 6.01 -3.50 -8.48
N PRO A 107 6.60 -3.55 -9.68
CA PRO A 107 5.92 -3.15 -10.89
C PRO A 107 4.64 -3.97 -11.12
N LEU A 108 3.57 -3.30 -11.53
CA LEU A 108 2.30 -3.93 -11.87
C LEU A 108 1.96 -3.61 -13.32
N ASN A 109 1.48 -4.60 -14.06
CA ASN A 109 1.04 -4.42 -15.43
C ASN A 109 -0.20 -5.26 -15.72
N TYR A 110 -1.24 -4.60 -16.21
CA TYR A 110 -2.49 -5.18 -16.64
C TYR A 110 -2.95 -4.51 -17.92
N GLU A 111 -3.40 -5.30 -18.89
CA GLU A 111 -3.97 -4.77 -20.12
C GLU A 111 -5.08 -5.70 -20.61
N GLN A 112 -6.31 -5.20 -20.64
CA GLN A 112 -7.46 -5.93 -21.16
C GLN A 112 -8.43 -4.96 -21.83
N LYS A 113 -8.63 -5.13 -23.15
CA LYS A 113 -9.54 -4.31 -23.97
C LYS A 113 -9.30 -2.80 -23.81
N ASP A 114 -10.14 -2.13 -23.01
CA ASP A 114 -10.12 -0.68 -22.78
C ASP A 114 -9.55 -0.30 -21.39
N GLU A 115 -9.12 -1.29 -20.62
CA GLU A 115 -8.49 -1.10 -19.30
C GLU A 115 -7.00 -1.37 -19.37
N LYS A 116 -6.22 -0.45 -18.82
CA LYS A 116 -4.77 -0.59 -18.71
C LYS A 116 -4.30 -0.08 -17.36
N VAL A 117 -3.47 -0.87 -16.68
CA VAL A 117 -2.74 -0.43 -15.49
C VAL A 117 -1.27 -0.67 -15.77
N ALA A 118 -0.46 0.38 -15.66
CA ALA A 118 0.99 0.26 -15.69
C ALA A 118 1.55 1.07 -14.52
N PHE A 119 2.24 0.40 -13.62
CA PHE A 119 2.89 1.02 -12.47
C PHE A 119 4.33 0.53 -12.39
N SER A 120 5.27 1.47 -12.25
CA SER A 120 6.71 1.19 -12.27
C SER A 120 7.23 0.54 -10.99
N GLY A 121 6.41 0.43 -9.94
CA GLY A 121 6.89 0.18 -8.59
C GLY A 121 7.29 1.48 -7.87
N GLY A 122 7.64 1.35 -6.60
CA GLY A 122 8.06 2.46 -5.74
C GLY A 122 8.63 1.99 -4.42
N GLU A 123 9.40 2.85 -3.78
CA GLU A 123 10.06 2.57 -2.50
C GLU A 123 9.63 3.62 -1.48
N PHE A 124 9.18 3.16 -0.33
CA PHE A 124 8.67 4.01 0.75
C PHE A 124 9.25 3.58 2.09
N GLN A 125 9.42 4.54 2.98
CA GLN A 125 9.81 4.27 4.36
C GLN A 125 8.76 4.85 5.32
N LEU A 126 8.26 3.99 6.20
CA LEU A 126 7.34 4.34 7.27
C LEU A 126 8.07 4.22 8.61
N ASN A 127 8.11 5.29 9.39
CA ASN A 127 8.63 5.27 10.75
C ASN A 127 7.50 5.57 11.75
N ALA A 128 7.50 4.91 12.90
CA ALA A 128 6.58 5.19 13.98
C ALA A 128 7.27 5.04 15.34
N ASP A 129 6.97 5.94 16.28
CA ASP A 129 7.40 5.76 17.67
C ASP A 129 6.69 4.56 18.33
N ARG A 130 7.18 4.15 19.50
CA ARG A 130 6.60 3.06 20.30
C ARG A 130 5.08 3.15 20.49
N ASP A 131 4.53 4.36 20.61
CA ASP A 131 3.13 4.60 20.93
C ASP A 131 2.27 4.87 19.67
N GLY A 132 2.87 4.93 18.48
CA GLY A 132 2.22 5.37 17.24
C GLY A 132 1.81 6.86 17.25
N LYS A 133 2.34 7.66 18.17
CA LYS A 133 2.01 9.08 18.30
C LYS A 133 2.70 9.87 17.19
N ALA A 134 4.01 9.73 17.05
CA ALA A 134 4.77 10.26 15.92
C ALA A 134 4.88 9.21 14.81
N ILE A 135 4.50 9.59 13.59
CA ILE A 135 4.58 8.76 12.38
C ILE A 135 5.15 9.61 11.25
N SER A 136 6.06 9.06 10.45
CA SER A 136 6.50 9.67 9.19
C SER A 136 6.45 8.67 8.03
N LEU A 137 6.14 9.17 6.84
CA LEU A 137 6.13 8.43 5.60
C LEU A 137 6.87 9.24 4.54
N SER A 138 7.90 8.67 3.95
CA SER A 138 8.59 9.25 2.79
C SER A 138 8.74 8.20 1.70
N GLY A 139 8.92 8.61 0.45
CA GLY A 139 9.16 7.68 -0.63
C GLY A 139 8.91 8.24 -2.01
N GLU A 140 9.12 7.40 -3.00
CA GLU A 140 8.97 7.76 -4.39
C GLU A 140 8.49 6.61 -5.28
N ALA A 141 7.84 6.98 -6.38
CA ALA A 141 7.46 6.07 -7.45
C ALA A 141 7.72 6.74 -8.81
N GLN A 142 8.29 5.99 -9.75
CA GLN A 142 8.75 6.57 -11.02
C GLN A 142 7.61 6.93 -11.95
N SER A 143 6.60 6.07 -12.09
CA SER A 143 5.43 6.36 -12.90
C SER A 143 4.25 5.44 -12.60
N GLY A 144 3.06 5.95 -12.90
CA GLY A 144 1.84 5.17 -12.89
C GLY A 144 0.88 5.66 -13.95
N ARG A 145 0.14 4.74 -14.54
CA ARG A 145 -0.87 4.97 -15.55
C ARG A 145 -2.05 4.06 -15.33
N ILE A 146 -3.23 4.64 -15.33
CA ILE A 146 -4.50 3.93 -15.32
C ILE A 146 -5.33 4.47 -16.48
N ASP A 147 -5.68 3.60 -17.42
CA ASP A 147 -6.72 3.81 -18.42
C ASP A 147 -7.94 2.97 -18.00
N ALA A 148 -9.09 3.61 -17.85
CA ALA A 148 -10.34 2.95 -17.45
C ALA A 148 -11.54 3.56 -18.17
N VAL A 149 -12.68 2.87 -18.15
CA VAL A 149 -13.95 3.36 -18.69
C VAL A 149 -14.89 3.62 -17.52
N ASN A 150 -15.49 4.82 -17.46
CA ASN A 150 -16.48 5.14 -16.42
C ASN A 150 -17.88 4.60 -16.76
N GLU A 151 -18.84 4.79 -15.84
CA GLU A 151 -20.24 4.36 -16.00
C GLU A 151 -20.95 4.96 -17.23
N TYR A 152 -20.42 6.04 -17.80
CA TYR A 152 -20.93 6.73 -18.99
C TYR A 152 -20.22 6.30 -20.28
N ASN A 153 -19.48 5.19 -20.24
CA ASN A 153 -18.69 4.67 -21.35
C ASN A 153 -17.62 5.66 -21.87
N GLN A 154 -17.08 6.50 -20.98
CA GLN A 154 -16.04 7.47 -21.30
C GLN A 154 -14.68 6.96 -20.85
N LYS A 155 -13.68 7.06 -21.72
CA LYS A 155 -12.28 6.75 -21.39
C LYS A 155 -11.74 7.82 -20.44
N VAL A 156 -11.25 7.39 -19.29
CA VAL A 156 -10.57 8.19 -18.28
C VAL A 156 -9.13 7.71 -18.20
N GLN A 157 -8.20 8.67 -18.22
CA GLN A 157 -6.79 8.40 -18.07
C GLN A 157 -6.23 9.21 -16.91
N LEU A 158 -5.51 8.50 -16.03
CA LEU A 158 -4.73 9.08 -14.95
C LEU A 158 -3.28 8.68 -15.15
N THR A 159 -2.37 9.65 -15.18
CA THR A 159 -0.93 9.39 -15.18
C THR A 159 -0.22 10.27 -14.19
N PHE A 160 0.78 9.71 -13.50
CA PHE A 160 1.77 10.49 -12.76
C PHE A 160 3.18 10.06 -13.18
N ASN A 161 4.14 10.97 -13.03
CA ASN A 161 5.56 10.69 -13.20
C ASN A 161 6.36 11.25 -12.03
N ASN A 162 7.40 10.55 -11.59
CA ASN A 162 8.31 11.00 -10.53
C ASN A 162 7.57 11.48 -9.27
N LEU A 163 6.62 10.67 -8.80
CA LEU A 163 5.91 10.93 -7.55
C LEU A 163 6.91 10.87 -6.39
N LYS A 164 6.95 11.93 -5.59
CA LYS A 164 7.67 11.96 -4.32
C LYS A 164 6.77 12.45 -3.22
N THR A 165 6.80 11.76 -2.09
CA THR A 165 6.04 12.11 -0.89
C THR A 165 6.98 12.21 0.30
N ASP A 166 6.73 13.19 1.15
CA ASP A 166 7.35 13.32 2.47
C ASP A 166 6.28 13.88 3.42
N GLY A 167 5.98 13.12 4.47
CA GLY A 167 4.95 13.49 5.41
C GLY A 167 5.30 13.04 6.82
N SER A 168 4.93 13.85 7.79
CA SER A 168 5.02 13.50 9.20
C SER A 168 3.76 13.95 9.93
N SER A 169 3.41 13.23 10.99
CA SER A 169 2.24 13.49 11.80
C SER A 169 2.48 13.09 13.24
N THR A 170 2.02 13.91 14.17
CA THR A 170 2.10 13.69 15.61
C THR A 170 0.71 13.78 16.22
N LEU A 171 0.37 12.83 17.10
CA LEU A 171 -0.84 12.89 17.92
C LEU A 171 -0.66 13.92 19.05
N ALA A 172 -1.43 15.00 19.00
CA ALA A 172 -1.43 16.03 20.02
C ALA A 172 -2.12 15.54 21.31
N SER A 173 -1.87 16.23 22.43
CA SER A 173 -2.43 15.88 23.74
C SER A 173 -3.96 15.87 23.79
N PHE A 174 -4.63 16.60 22.89
CA PHE A 174 -6.08 16.66 22.79
C PHE A 174 -6.68 15.61 21.83
N GLY A 175 -5.89 14.64 21.38
CA GLY A 175 -6.36 13.48 20.62
C GLY A 175 -6.42 13.66 19.10
N GLU A 176 -6.09 14.84 18.58
CA GLU A 176 -6.03 15.10 17.14
C GLU A 176 -4.61 14.96 16.58
N ARG A 177 -4.50 14.61 15.30
CA ARG A 177 -3.20 14.53 14.61
C ARG A 177 -2.88 15.84 13.89
N VAL A 178 -1.69 16.37 14.13
CA VAL A 178 -1.12 17.53 13.42
C VAL A 178 0.11 17.09 12.65
N GLY A 179 0.39 17.69 11.49
CA GLY A 179 1.47 17.21 10.63
C GLY A 179 1.69 18.07 9.40
N ASN A 180 2.77 17.76 8.69
CA ASN A 180 3.12 18.36 7.41
C ASN A 180 3.14 17.27 6.35
N GLN A 181 2.70 17.61 5.14
CA GLN A 181 2.73 16.72 3.99
C GLN A 181 3.21 17.50 2.78
N LYS A 182 4.18 16.94 2.08
CA LYS A 182 4.71 17.44 0.83
C LYS A 182 4.56 16.36 -0.23
N LEU A 183 3.83 16.70 -1.29
CA LEU A 183 3.66 15.86 -2.46
C LEU A 183 4.21 16.61 -3.68
N SER A 184 5.02 15.95 -4.48
CA SER A 184 5.52 16.50 -5.74
C SER A 184 5.50 15.46 -6.85
N THR A 185 5.37 15.95 -8.07
CA THR A 185 5.29 15.14 -9.28
C THR A 185 6.06 15.81 -10.42
N GLY A 186 6.43 15.03 -11.42
CA GLY A 186 7.20 15.44 -12.59
C GLY A 186 6.39 16.26 -13.60
N LYS A 187 7.08 16.78 -14.62
CA LYS A 187 6.43 17.44 -15.76
C LYS A 187 5.71 16.37 -16.60
N ASN A 188 4.46 16.63 -16.98
CA ASN A 188 3.55 15.81 -17.81
C ASN A 188 2.53 14.93 -17.07
N ASP A 189 2.18 15.26 -15.83
CA ASP A 189 0.98 14.70 -15.22
C ASP A 189 -0.27 15.14 -15.98
N HIS A 190 -1.12 14.17 -16.33
CA HIS A 190 -2.30 14.39 -17.15
C HIS A 190 -3.50 13.67 -16.52
N PHE A 191 -4.54 14.46 -16.25
CA PHE A 191 -5.87 13.96 -15.91
C PHE A 191 -6.81 14.36 -17.05
N SER A 192 -7.38 13.37 -17.73
CA SER A 192 -8.34 13.61 -18.81
C SER A 192 -9.65 12.93 -18.50
N GLY A 193 -10.68 13.75 -18.24
CA GLY A 193 -12.06 13.33 -18.10
C GLY A 193 -12.96 14.34 -18.81
N ARG A 194 -13.53 13.98 -19.95
CA ARG A 194 -14.55 14.81 -20.62
C ARG A 194 -15.89 14.65 -19.89
N GLN A 195 -16.19 15.50 -18.92
CA GLN A 195 -17.59 15.69 -18.51
C GLN A 195 -18.32 16.44 -19.63
N ARG A 196 -19.19 15.74 -20.37
CA ARG A 196 -20.21 16.42 -21.17
C ARG A 196 -21.29 16.87 -20.18
N THR A 197 -21.22 18.12 -19.75
CA THR A 197 -22.37 18.78 -19.13
C THR A 197 -23.47 18.84 -20.19
N GLY A 198 -24.56 18.11 -19.97
CA GLY A 198 -25.74 18.22 -20.81
C GLY A 198 -26.31 19.63 -20.67
N THR A 199 -26.20 20.43 -21.73
CA THR A 199 -26.99 21.65 -21.86
C THR A 199 -28.46 21.27 -21.88
N ALA A 200 -29.17 21.58 -20.80
CA ALA A 200 -30.62 21.60 -20.81
C ALA A 200 -31.06 22.66 -21.84
N GLY A 201 -31.51 22.20 -23.00
CA GLY A 201 -32.13 23.03 -24.02
C GLY A 201 -33.41 23.62 -23.44
N ARG A 202 -33.36 24.90 -23.06
CA ARG A 202 -34.56 25.69 -22.79
C ARG A 202 -35.18 26.01 -24.16
N HIS A 203 -36.17 25.22 -24.56
CA HIS A 203 -37.03 25.53 -25.70
C HIS A 203 -37.80 26.81 -25.36
N GLY A 204 -37.47 27.89 -26.05
CA GLY A 204 -38.34 29.05 -26.17
C GLY A 204 -39.04 29.00 -27.52
N ASP A 205 -40.37 29.05 -27.50
CA ASP A 205 -41.23 29.51 -28.59
C ASP A 205 -42.56 29.88 -27.92
N GLN A 206 -42.85 31.14 -27.61
CA GLN A 206 -43.54 32.10 -28.47
C GLN A 206 -44.69 31.48 -29.28
N ARG A 207 -45.91 31.59 -28.71
CA ARG A 207 -47.08 32.25 -29.30
C ARG A 207 -48.12 32.51 -28.22
#